data_AF-A0A0F2IVC0-F1
#
_entry.id   AF-A0A0F2IVC0-F1
#
_cell.length_a   1.000
_cell.length_b   1.000
_cell.length_c   1.000
_cell.angle_alpha   90.00
_cell.angle_beta   90.00
_cell.angle_gamma   90.00
#
_symmetry.space_group_name_H-M   'P 1'
#
loop_
_entity.id
_entity.type
_entity.pdbx_description
1 polymer ?
#
loop_
_entity_poly.entity_id
_entity_poly.type
_entity_poly.pdbx_seq_one_letter_code
_entity_poly.pdbx_strand_id
1 'polypeptide(L)'
;PCRSSKDYVTAAKPKASMERGMGVKWTTSLSQIYTNDYQYYGKWAGVYHYAGCSNENLLPEENLPRLIYGFKPKFQYVFTPEFERGEEPKTEMIARAGMKEVDEGFSRNACNWYDQGTTSHYTEAQIRFTIDWDKLTVITQ
;
A
#
# COMPACT_ATOMS: atom_id res chain seq x y z
N PRO A 1 -3.13 -1.20 -22.41
CA PRO A 1 -1.82 -0.64 -22.02
C PRO A 1 -1.77 -0.34 -20.51
N CYS A 2 -1.05 -1.17 -19.75
CA CYS A 2 -0.84 -0.98 -18.31
C CYS A 2 -0.02 0.30 -18.08
N ARG A 3 -0.67 1.41 -17.73
CA ARG A 3 0.04 2.60 -17.21
C ARG A 3 0.54 2.23 -15.82
N SER A 4 1.82 1.87 -15.73
CA SER A 4 2.60 1.95 -14.49
C SER A 4 2.30 3.31 -13.84
N SER A 5 1.74 3.29 -12.64
CA SER A 5 1.40 4.48 -11.88
C SER A 5 2.70 5.18 -11.49
N LYS A 6 3.11 6.21 -12.25
CA LYS A 6 4.28 7.03 -11.92
C LYS A 6 4.19 7.63 -10.51
N ASP A 7 2.98 7.73 -9.97
CA ASP A 7 2.71 8.35 -8.69
C ASP A 7 2.85 7.40 -7.48
N TYR A 8 2.85 6.08 -7.70
CA TYR A 8 3.01 5.08 -6.62
C TYR A 8 4.20 4.17 -6.89
N VAL A 9 4.98 3.92 -5.85
CA VAL A 9 6.13 3.00 -5.89
C VAL A 9 5.79 1.74 -5.10
N THR A 10 6.07 0.59 -5.70
CA THR A 10 5.93 -0.71 -5.04
C THR A 10 7.29 -1.24 -4.65
N ALA A 11 7.45 -1.59 -3.37
CA ALA A 11 8.63 -2.23 -2.83
C ALA A 11 8.29 -3.61 -2.28
N ALA A 12 9.11 -4.61 -2.57
CA ALA A 12 9.04 -5.94 -1.97
C ALA A 12 10.13 -6.08 -0.91
N LYS A 13 9.75 -6.48 0.30
CA LYS A 13 10.69 -6.77 1.39
C LYS A 13 10.49 -8.22 1.85
N PRO A 14 11.52 -9.07 1.80
CA PRO A 14 11.48 -10.37 2.45
C PRO A 14 11.20 -10.17 3.93
N LYS A 15 10.30 -10.97 4.50
CA LYS A 15 10.06 -10.95 5.95
C LYS A 15 11.15 -11.81 6.59
N ALA A 16 12.15 -11.15 7.18
CA ALA A 16 13.13 -11.85 7.99
C ALA A 16 12.45 -12.30 9.30
N SER A 17 12.20 -13.60 9.43
CA SER A 17 11.89 -14.22 10.72
C SER A 17 13.18 -14.81 11.32
N MET A 18 13.13 -15.37 12.53
CA MET A 18 14.26 -16.12 13.11
C MET A 18 14.77 -17.21 12.17
N GLU A 19 13.91 -17.70 11.27
CA GLU A 19 14.29 -18.49 10.11
C GLU A 19 14.19 -17.61 8.84
N ARG A 20 15.28 -17.51 8.08
CA ARG A 20 15.30 -16.84 6.78
C ARG A 20 14.32 -17.55 5.85
N GLY A 21 13.39 -16.80 5.23
CA GLY A 21 12.64 -17.29 4.06
C GLY A 21 11.11 -17.37 4.19
N MET A 22 10.54 -17.20 5.38
CA MET A 22 9.10 -17.47 5.63
C MET A 22 8.11 -16.35 5.22
N GLY A 23 8.40 -15.60 4.16
CA GLY A 23 7.41 -14.72 3.55
C GLY A 23 7.94 -13.43 2.94
N VAL A 24 7.01 -12.66 2.40
CA VAL A 24 7.27 -11.41 1.67
C VAL A 24 6.18 -10.40 1.97
N LYS A 25 6.58 -9.14 2.11
CA LYS A 25 5.68 -8.00 2.22
C LYS A 25 5.87 -7.10 1.00
N TRP A 26 4.79 -6.86 0.27
CA TRP A 26 4.74 -5.80 -0.72
C TRP A 26 4.09 -4.56 -0.10
N THR A 27 4.69 -3.41 -0.34
CA THR A 27 4.14 -2.11 0.01
C THR A 27 4.07 -1.27 -1.25
N THR A 28 2.87 -0.83 -1.62
CA THR A 28 2.65 0.16 -2.67
C THR A 28 2.31 1.49 -2.00
N SER A 29 3.20 2.46 -2.08
CA SER A 29 3.07 3.76 -1.43
C SER A 29 3.02 4.88 -2.46
N LEU A 30 2.26 5.93 -2.17
CA LEU A 30 2.32 7.17 -2.93
C LEU A 30 3.75 7.74 -2.81
N SER A 31 4.33 8.12 -3.94
CA SER A 31 5.69 8.66 -4.06
C SER A 31 5.66 10.14 -4.42
N GLN A 32 4.94 10.51 -5.48
CA GLN A 32 4.88 11.89 -5.98
C GLN A 32 3.69 12.05 -6.91
N ILE A 33 2.91 13.13 -6.79
CA ILE A 33 1.83 13.42 -7.76
C ILE A 33 2.34 14.44 -8.77
N TYR A 34 2.35 14.06 -10.05
CA TYR A 34 2.71 14.96 -11.14
C TYR A 34 1.46 15.62 -11.73
N THR A 35 1.41 16.94 -11.73
CA THR A 35 0.33 17.72 -12.36
C THR A 35 0.92 18.64 -13.42
N ASN A 36 0.12 19.01 -14.42
CA ASN A 36 0.58 19.89 -15.49
C ASN A 36 0.89 21.31 -14.98
N ASP A 37 0.20 21.76 -13.92
CA ASP A 37 0.26 23.13 -13.45
C ASP A 37 1.28 23.35 -12.33
N TYR A 38 1.65 22.28 -11.59
CA TYR A 38 2.57 22.36 -10.46
C TYR A 38 3.48 21.13 -10.35
N GLN A 39 4.79 21.38 -10.25
CA GLN A 39 5.83 20.34 -10.25
C GLN A 39 6.08 19.67 -8.90
N TYR A 40 5.51 20.16 -7.79
CA TYR A 40 5.87 19.69 -6.44
C TYR A 40 4.69 19.63 -5.46
N TYR A 41 3.74 18.71 -5.68
CA TYR A 41 2.92 18.20 -4.58
C TYR A 41 3.74 17.16 -3.83
N GLY A 42 4.40 17.55 -2.73
CA GLY A 42 5.43 16.70 -2.13
C GLY A 42 5.79 16.97 -0.68
N LYS A 43 5.05 17.82 0.03
CA LYS A 43 5.13 17.86 1.49
C LYS A 43 3.90 17.12 2.02
N TRP A 44 4.12 15.99 2.68
CA TRP A 44 3.09 15.09 3.25
C TRP A 44 2.38 14.20 2.22
N ALA A 45 1.18 13.66 2.48
CA ALA A 45 0.46 12.69 1.64
C ALA A 45 0.12 13.19 0.22
N GLY A 46 0.56 14.39 -0.13
CA GLY A 46 0.84 14.76 -1.51
C GLY A 46 -0.36 15.30 -2.28
N VAL A 47 -1.42 15.76 -1.61
CA VAL A 47 -2.69 16.11 -2.25
C VAL A 47 -3.02 17.62 -2.22
N TYR A 48 -2.11 18.48 -1.74
CA TYR A 48 -2.42 19.90 -1.56
C TYR A 48 -1.29 20.85 -1.94
N HIS A 49 -1.66 22.07 -2.33
CA HIS A 49 -0.75 23.13 -2.79
C HIS A 49 -0.42 24.09 -1.63
N TYR A 50 0.68 24.84 -1.69
CA TYR A 50 0.99 25.91 -0.72
C TYR A 50 0.95 27.31 -1.33
N ALA A 51 0.70 27.44 -2.64
CA ALA A 51 0.78 28.73 -3.30
C ALA A 51 -0.61 29.29 -3.60
N GLY A 52 -1.07 30.22 -2.75
CA GLY A 52 -2.08 31.21 -3.12
C GLY A 52 -3.11 31.54 -2.05
N CYS A 53 -3.70 32.74 -2.15
CA CYS A 53 -4.91 33.12 -1.41
C CYS A 53 -6.19 32.42 -1.94
N SER A 54 -6.04 31.34 -2.72
CA SER A 54 -7.16 30.59 -3.29
C SER A 54 -7.99 29.93 -2.18
N ASN A 55 -9.31 29.89 -2.38
CA ASN A 55 -10.23 29.16 -1.52
C ASN A 55 -10.05 27.64 -1.64
N GLU A 56 -9.44 27.18 -2.73
CA GLU A 56 -9.17 25.78 -3.00
C GLU A 56 -7.67 25.51 -2.85
N ASN A 57 -7.34 24.52 -2.03
CA ASN A 57 -5.96 24.11 -1.77
C ASN A 57 -5.69 22.64 -2.06
N LEU A 58 -6.75 21.89 -2.36
CA LEU A 58 -6.68 20.48 -2.71
C LEU A 58 -6.45 20.35 -4.21
N LEU A 59 -5.77 19.28 -4.59
CA LEU A 59 -5.69 18.88 -5.97
C LEU A 59 -7.10 18.55 -6.49
N PRO A 60 -7.50 19.06 -7.67
CA PRO A 60 -8.77 18.68 -8.28
C PRO A 60 -8.87 17.16 -8.45
N GLU A 61 -10.08 16.64 -8.29
CA GLU A 61 -10.35 15.19 -8.26
C GLU A 61 -9.87 14.49 -9.54
N GLU A 62 -9.99 15.16 -10.67
CA GLU A 62 -9.56 14.70 -11.99
C GLU A 62 -8.04 14.48 -12.12
N ASN A 63 -7.25 15.13 -11.26
CA ASN A 63 -5.80 15.02 -11.22
C ASN A 63 -5.32 14.01 -10.17
N LEU A 64 -6.23 13.45 -9.35
CA LEU A 64 -5.88 12.42 -8.39
C LEU A 64 -5.45 11.12 -9.10
N PRO A 65 -4.37 10.47 -8.63
CA PRO A 65 -3.95 9.20 -9.19
C PRO A 65 -5.03 8.15 -8.94
N ARG A 66 -5.34 7.35 -9.96
CA ARG A 66 -6.43 6.35 -9.93
C ARG A 66 -6.37 5.37 -8.74
N LEU A 67 -5.17 5.11 -8.21
CA LEU A 67 -4.96 4.20 -7.09
C LEU A 67 -5.59 4.67 -5.77
N ILE A 68 -5.92 5.97 -5.64
CA ILE A 68 -6.64 6.51 -4.48
C ILE A 68 -8.04 5.89 -4.34
N TYR A 69 -8.70 5.56 -5.46
CA TYR A 69 -10.07 5.02 -5.45
C TYR A 69 -10.13 3.50 -5.31
N GLY A 70 -8.99 2.82 -5.46
CA GLY A 70 -8.97 1.37 -5.38
C GLY A 70 -7.69 0.77 -5.92
N PHE A 71 -7.12 -0.13 -5.14
CA PHE A 71 -5.95 -0.90 -5.51
C PHE A 71 -6.34 -2.35 -5.81
N LYS A 72 -5.95 -2.84 -6.99
CA LYS A 72 -6.13 -4.23 -7.39
C LYS A 72 -4.76 -4.91 -7.47
N PRO A 73 -4.20 -5.37 -6.33
CA PRO A 73 -2.86 -5.95 -6.29
C PRO A 73 -2.77 -7.22 -7.13
N LYS A 74 -1.63 -7.40 -7.80
CA LYS A 74 -1.24 -8.63 -8.49
C LYS A 74 0.19 -8.96 -8.08
N PHE A 75 0.33 -9.76 -7.04
CA PHE A 75 1.63 -10.20 -6.52
C PHE A 75 1.75 -11.71 -6.61
N GLN A 76 2.98 -12.19 -6.81
CA GLN A 76 3.29 -13.61 -6.86
C GLN A 76 4.39 -13.91 -5.84
N TYR A 77 4.13 -14.88 -4.97
CA TYR A 77 5.12 -15.46 -4.06
C TYR A 77 5.41 -16.89 -4.51
N VAL A 78 6.69 -17.24 -4.64
CA VAL A 78 7.16 -18.60 -4.94
C VAL A 78 8.03 -19.04 -3.78
N PHE A 79 7.77 -20.22 -3.25
CA PHE A 79 8.55 -20.83 -2.17
C PHE A 79 8.68 -22.34 -2.41
N THR A 80 9.70 -22.94 -1.82
CA THR A 80 9.89 -24.39 -1.78
C THR A 80 9.57 -24.84 -0.36
N PRO A 81 8.61 -25.76 -0.16
CA PRO A 81 8.37 -26.30 1.16
C PRO A 81 9.55 -27.19 1.58
N GLU A 82 10.05 -27.00 2.79
CA GLU A 82 11.01 -27.90 3.43
C GLU A 82 10.21 -28.78 4.38
N PHE A 83 10.27 -30.11 4.18
CA PHE A 83 9.63 -31.08 5.05
C PHE A 83 10.72 -31.90 5.73
N GLU A 84 10.75 -31.92 7.06
CA GLU A 84 11.59 -32.88 7.76
C GLU A 84 10.99 -34.29 7.67
N ARG A 85 11.84 -35.32 7.78
CA ARG A 85 11.38 -36.71 7.75
C ARG A 85 10.41 -36.96 8.91
N GLY A 86 9.14 -37.21 8.58
CA GLY A 86 8.08 -37.53 9.54
C GLY A 86 7.09 -36.41 9.79
N GLU A 87 7.24 -35.25 9.14
CA GLU A 87 6.25 -34.18 9.19
C GLU A 87 5.10 -34.40 8.19
N GLU A 88 3.90 -33.93 8.56
CA GLU A 88 2.78 -33.90 7.62
C GLU A 88 3.12 -32.95 6.46
N PRO A 89 2.87 -33.32 5.19
CA PRO A 89 3.20 -32.52 4.02
C PRO A 89 2.18 -31.41 3.83
N LYS A 90 2.08 -30.55 4.85
CA LYS A 90 1.16 -29.41 4.92
C LYS A 90 1.94 -28.14 5.23
N THR A 91 1.58 -27.06 4.57
CA THR A 91 2.14 -25.73 4.86
C THR A 91 1.02 -24.80 5.28
N GLU A 92 1.16 -24.21 6.47
CA GLU A 92 0.29 -23.13 6.92
C GLU A 92 0.74 -21.80 6.33
N MET A 93 -0.22 -21.07 5.76
CA MET A 93 0.00 -19.80 5.09
C MET A 93 -0.90 -18.72 5.69
N ILE A 94 -0.36 -17.52 5.81
CA ILE A 94 -1.10 -16.34 6.24
C ILE A 94 -0.93 -15.27 5.16
N ALA A 95 -2.03 -14.87 4.52
CA ALA A 95 -2.03 -13.72 3.62
C ALA A 95 -2.76 -12.55 4.30
N ARG A 96 -2.13 -11.37 4.22
CA ARG A 96 -2.65 -10.12 4.80
C ARG A 96 -2.74 -9.08 3.70
N ALA A 97 -3.87 -8.40 3.64
CA ALA A 97 -4.09 -7.25 2.78
C ALA A 97 -4.53 -6.09 3.66
N GLY A 98 -3.84 -4.96 3.56
CA GLY A 98 -4.16 -3.79 4.37
C GLY A 98 -3.96 -2.48 3.63
N MET A 99 -4.63 -1.46 4.13
CA MET A 99 -4.55 -0.10 3.64
C MET A 99 -4.19 0.83 4.79
N LYS A 100 -3.31 1.77 4.51
CA LYS A 100 -3.05 2.92 5.36
C LYS A 100 -3.75 4.11 4.75
N GLU A 101 -4.76 4.62 5.43
CA GLU A 101 -5.42 5.88 5.11
C GLU A 101 -4.72 7.00 5.88
N VAL A 102 -4.61 8.16 5.25
CA VAL A 102 -3.95 9.34 5.83
C VAL A 102 -4.93 10.49 5.73
N ASP A 103 -5.33 11.01 6.88
CA ASP A 103 -6.20 12.18 6.99
C ASP A 103 -5.32 13.38 7.34
N GLU A 104 -5.33 14.39 6.47
CA GLU A 104 -4.54 15.60 6.64
C GLU A 104 -5.45 16.78 6.97
N GLY A 105 -5.22 17.40 8.12
CA GLY A 105 -5.92 18.61 8.52
C GLY A 105 -5.22 19.85 8.01
N PHE A 106 -5.97 20.77 7.40
CA PHE A 106 -5.46 22.08 6.99
C PHE A 106 -6.28 23.21 7.57
N SER A 107 -5.61 24.31 7.89
CA SER A 107 -6.27 25.57 8.22
C SER A 107 -5.76 26.68 7.34
N ARG A 108 -6.61 27.69 7.16
CA ARG A 108 -6.30 28.85 6.33
C ARG A 108 -6.44 30.12 7.15
N ASN A 109 -5.51 31.05 6.97
CA ASN A 109 -5.72 32.45 7.36
C ASN A 109 -6.00 33.32 6.12
N ALA A 110 -5.76 34.63 6.20
CA ALA A 110 -6.05 35.56 5.10
C ALA A 110 -5.51 35.08 3.73
N CYS A 111 -4.29 34.53 3.68
CA CYS A 111 -3.64 34.12 2.42
C CYS A 111 -2.68 32.94 2.53
N ASN A 112 -2.54 32.33 3.70
CA ASN A 112 -1.63 31.22 3.93
C ASN A 112 -2.38 29.99 4.44
N TRP A 113 -1.93 28.83 3.98
CA TRP A 113 -2.38 27.53 4.44
C TRP A 113 -1.36 26.96 5.44
N TYR A 114 -1.87 26.34 6.50
CA TYR A 114 -1.09 25.73 7.57
C TYR A 114 -1.57 24.32 7.82
N ASP A 115 -0.62 23.42 8.00
CA ASP A 115 -0.84 22.06 8.47
C ASP A 115 -1.38 22.09 9.92
N GLN A 116 -2.45 21.33 10.18
CA GLN A 116 -3.03 21.11 11.51
C GLN A 116 -2.74 19.71 12.06
N GLY A 117 -1.95 18.92 11.35
CA GLY A 117 -1.55 17.58 11.73
C GLY A 117 -2.11 16.52 10.79
N THR A 118 -1.52 15.34 10.94
CA THR A 118 -1.84 14.17 10.14
C THR A 118 -2.25 13.02 11.05
N THR A 119 -3.42 12.45 10.82
CA THR A 119 -3.83 11.19 11.42
C THR A 119 -3.69 10.05 10.41
N SER A 120 -3.41 8.86 10.90
CA SER A 120 -3.27 7.67 10.06
C SER A 120 -4.17 6.57 10.58
N HIS A 121 -4.97 6.02 9.68
CA HIS A 121 -5.85 4.90 9.96
C HIS A 121 -5.33 3.66 9.26
N TYR A 122 -5.35 2.52 9.95
CA TYR A 122 -4.86 1.26 9.41
C TYR A 122 -5.98 0.23 9.45
N THR A 123 -6.29 -0.31 8.28
CA THR A 123 -7.27 -1.38 8.13
C THR A 123 -6.54 -2.59 7.52
N GLU A 124 -6.68 -3.77 8.12
CA GLU A 124 -6.07 -5.01 7.66
C GLU A 124 -7.12 -6.13 7.66
N ALA A 125 -7.16 -6.89 6.57
CA ALA A 125 -7.83 -8.17 6.48
C ALA A 125 -6.79 -9.29 6.40
N GLN A 126 -7.10 -10.42 7.01
CA GLN A 126 -6.22 -11.60 7.02
C GLN A 126 -7.01 -12.83 6.62
N ILE A 127 -6.39 -13.68 5.80
CA ILE A 127 -6.83 -15.06 5.57
C ILE A 127 -5.75 -16.02 6.05
N ARG A 128 -6.19 -17.14 6.62
CA ARG A 128 -5.34 -18.29 6.95
C ARG A 128 -5.76 -19.46 6.09
N PHE A 129 -4.81 -20.16 5.51
CA PHE A 129 -5.08 -21.33 4.71
C PHE A 129 -3.95 -22.35 4.82
N THR A 130 -4.29 -23.61 4.64
CA THR A 130 -3.34 -24.72 4.64
C THR A 130 -3.24 -25.27 3.22
N ILE A 131 -2.01 -25.46 2.74
CA ILE A 131 -1.73 -26.19 1.50
C ILE A 131 -1.42 -27.63 1.90
N ASP A 132 -2.23 -28.58 1.43
CA ASP A 132 -1.99 -30.02 1.56
C ASP A 132 -1.30 -30.50 0.28
N TRP A 133 -0.01 -30.80 0.38
CA TRP A 133 0.84 -31.14 -0.76
C TRP A 133 0.64 -32.59 -1.24
N ASP A 134 0.16 -33.49 -0.37
CA ASP A 134 -0.21 -34.85 -0.77
C ASP A 134 -1.47 -34.86 -1.64
N LYS A 135 -2.47 -34.06 -1.25
CA LYS A 135 -3.74 -33.99 -1.96
C LYS A 135 -3.78 -32.92 -3.05
N LEU A 136 -2.77 -32.05 -3.10
CA LEU A 136 -2.72 -30.87 -3.97
C LEU A 136 -3.96 -29.97 -3.78
N THR A 137 -4.34 -29.73 -2.51
CA THR A 137 -5.53 -28.94 -2.16
C THR A 137 -5.20 -27.78 -1.24
N VAL A 138 -6.06 -26.75 -1.25
CA VAL A 138 -6.00 -25.61 -0.35
C VAL A 138 -7.25 -25.59 0.52
N ILE A 139 -7.06 -25.49 1.83
CA ILE A 139 -8.12 -25.45 2.83
C ILE A 139 -8.08 -24.09 3.51
N THR A 140 -9.13 -23.29 3.35
CA THR A 140 -9.29 -22.00 4.05
C THR A 140 -9.91 -22.23 5.42
N GLN A 141 -9.37 -21.56 6.45
CA GLN A 141 -9.92 -21.56 7.82
C GLN A 141 -10.87 -20.39 8.04
#